data_AF-A0A422NBC7-F1
#
_entry.id   AF-A0A422NBC7-F1
#
_cell.length_a   1.000
_cell.length_b   1.000
_cell.length_c   1.000
_cell.angle_alpha   90.00
_cell.angle_beta   90.00
_cell.angle_gamma   90.00
#
_symmetry.space_group_name_H-M   'P 1'
#
loop_
_entity.id
_entity.type
_entity.pdbx_description
1 polymer ?
#
loop_
_entity_poly.entity_id
_entity_poly.type
_entity_poly.pdbx_seq_one_letter_code
_entity_poly.pdbx_strand_id
1 'polypeptide(L)'
;MKRVRPTSNAGEGASSAESPAKVARRESDTETHERQAGKEGPKRVTLFIRSAQIRSRGELVNGLLREHKEALGIHSWYAAGDDGDGTVSAMLLRPDAPVECVFVRASRKPYFLLECTEDGEASKRFAEKLTGLHNMAYKGHPVYVEVAKEGLTVSGERRKLEMRDAAKLASTAAGKFPAGSATARPPTATTFVPRVLRPR
;
A
#
# COMPACT_ATOMS: atom_id res chain seq x y z
N MET A 1 -40.39 34.69 -52.35
CA MET A 1 -41.74 34.09 -52.54
C MET A 1 -41.59 32.60 -52.88
N LYS A 2 -42.63 31.77 -52.66
CA LYS A 2 -42.84 30.39 -53.21
C LYS A 2 -41.62 29.43 -53.18
N ARG A 3 -41.45 28.57 -52.16
CA ARG A 3 -41.94 27.17 -52.11
C ARG A 3 -41.98 26.42 -53.46
N VAL A 4 -41.11 25.40 -53.65
CA VAL A 4 -41.44 24.10 -54.30
C VAL A 4 -40.58 22.95 -53.69
N ARG A 5 -41.22 21.80 -53.45
CA ARG A 5 -40.74 20.40 -53.28
C ARG A 5 -41.87 19.50 -53.88
N PRO A 6 -41.73 18.17 -54.11
CA PRO A 6 -40.60 17.26 -53.91
C PRO A 6 -39.81 17.04 -55.23
N THR A 7 -39.64 15.90 -55.93
CA THR A 7 -40.21 14.51 -55.95
C THR A 7 -39.16 13.42 -55.63
N SER A 8 -39.42 12.15 -55.99
CA SER A 8 -38.66 10.91 -55.68
C SER A 8 -38.31 10.07 -56.92
N ASN A 9 -37.25 9.25 -56.82
CA ASN A 9 -37.19 7.82 -57.21
C ASN A 9 -35.98 7.22 -56.44
N ALA A 10 -36.06 6.08 -55.74
CA ALA A 10 -36.54 4.73 -56.07
C ALA A 10 -35.49 3.92 -56.86
N GLY A 11 -35.00 2.83 -56.25
CA GLY A 11 -33.95 1.97 -56.78
C GLY A 11 -33.24 1.16 -55.69
N GLU A 12 -33.72 -0.05 -55.42
CA GLU A 12 -33.02 -1.02 -54.56
C GLU A 12 -31.84 -1.67 -55.33
N GLY A 13 -30.81 -2.09 -54.61
CA GLY A 13 -29.61 -2.68 -55.23
C GLY A 13 -28.64 -3.23 -54.17
N ALA A 14 -28.96 -4.41 -53.62
CA ALA A 14 -28.07 -5.08 -52.69
C ALA A 14 -26.86 -5.69 -53.42
N SER A 15 -25.65 -5.35 -52.98
CA SER A 15 -24.42 -6.07 -53.33
C SER A 15 -23.44 -6.01 -52.17
N SER A 16 -22.79 -7.13 -51.86
CA SER A 16 -21.86 -7.22 -50.73
C SER A 16 -20.47 -6.75 -51.14
N ALA A 17 -19.95 -5.74 -50.45
CA ALA A 17 -18.60 -5.22 -50.63
C ALA A 17 -17.96 -4.99 -49.25
N GLU A 18 -17.51 -6.08 -48.64
CA GLU A 18 -16.86 -6.09 -47.33
C GLU A 18 -15.65 -5.14 -47.32
N SER A 19 -15.82 -4.00 -46.64
CA SER A 19 -14.73 -3.04 -46.39
C SER A 19 -14.20 -3.30 -44.99
N PRO A 20 -12.89 -3.57 -44.82
CA PRO A 20 -12.36 -3.93 -43.51
C PRO A 20 -12.58 -2.78 -42.53
N ALA A 21 -13.31 -3.07 -41.44
CA ALA A 21 -13.62 -2.07 -40.44
C ALA A 21 -12.33 -1.45 -39.90
N LYS A 22 -12.16 -0.13 -40.09
CA LYS A 22 -11.17 0.62 -39.32
C LYS A 22 -11.54 0.45 -37.84
N VAL A 23 -10.82 -0.44 -37.15
CA VAL A 23 -10.94 -0.63 -35.71
C VAL A 23 -10.53 0.68 -35.05
N ALA A 24 -11.51 1.55 -34.83
CA ALA A 24 -11.37 2.68 -33.95
C ALA A 24 -10.98 2.11 -32.60
N ARG A 25 -9.72 2.30 -32.21
CA ARG A 25 -9.16 1.86 -30.94
C ARG A 25 -9.92 2.60 -29.85
N ARG A 26 -11.00 2.00 -29.37
CA ARG A 26 -11.82 2.52 -28.29
C ARG A 26 -10.93 2.58 -27.07
N GLU A 27 -10.51 3.77 -26.68
CA GLU A 27 -9.75 3.99 -25.46
C GLU A 27 -10.70 3.76 -24.29
N SER A 28 -10.80 2.50 -23.86
CA SER A 28 -11.77 2.05 -22.89
C SER A 28 -11.40 2.50 -21.48
N ASP A 29 -11.84 3.72 -21.16
CA ASP A 29 -12.47 4.03 -19.89
C ASP A 29 -11.61 3.76 -18.64
N THR A 30 -10.44 4.41 -18.54
CA THR A 30 -9.63 4.47 -17.31
C THR A 30 -10.27 5.25 -16.15
N GLU A 31 -11.58 5.54 -16.24
CA GLU A 31 -12.29 6.57 -15.46
C GLU A 31 -13.46 6.00 -14.63
N THR A 32 -13.31 4.80 -14.05
CA THR A 32 -14.38 4.15 -13.25
C THR A 32 -13.99 3.68 -11.85
N HIS A 33 -12.75 3.94 -11.39
CA HIS A 33 -12.28 3.45 -10.08
C HIS A 33 -12.39 4.43 -8.89
N GLU A 34 -12.80 5.69 -9.10
CA GLU A 34 -12.93 6.67 -7.99
C GLU A 34 -14.24 6.53 -7.18
N ARG A 35 -15.26 5.84 -7.71
CA ARG A 35 -16.60 5.72 -7.11
C ARG A 35 -16.70 4.76 -5.89
N GLN A 36 -15.64 4.62 -5.10
CA GLN A 36 -15.66 3.97 -3.78
C GLN A 36 -14.99 4.77 -2.65
N ALA A 37 -14.69 6.07 -2.85
CA ALA A 37 -14.29 6.98 -1.78
C ALA A 37 -15.48 7.56 -0.98
N GLY A 38 -16.70 7.07 -1.21
CA GLY A 38 -17.98 7.66 -0.76
C GLY A 38 -18.47 7.30 0.64
N LYS A 39 -17.60 6.94 1.57
CA LYS A 39 -17.90 7.03 3.02
C LYS A 39 -16.96 8.05 3.61
N GLU A 40 -17.49 9.20 4.01
CA GLU A 40 -16.76 10.13 4.87
C GLU A 40 -16.53 9.45 6.22
N GLY A 41 -15.32 8.90 6.40
CA GLY A 41 -14.79 8.65 7.74
C GLY A 41 -14.51 9.98 8.45
N PRO A 42 -14.16 9.95 9.75
CA PRO A 42 -13.70 11.14 10.45
C PRO A 42 -12.56 11.80 9.64
N LYS A 43 -12.60 13.14 9.53
CA LYS A 43 -11.66 13.93 8.71
C LYS A 43 -10.26 13.99 9.35
N ARG A 44 -9.57 12.84 9.34
CA ARG A 44 -8.21 12.64 9.84
C ARG A 44 -7.20 13.41 9.00
N VAL A 45 -6.12 13.85 9.63
CA VAL A 45 -4.98 14.44 8.93
C VAL A 45 -3.98 13.35 8.60
N THR A 46 -3.74 13.12 7.31
CA THR A 46 -2.66 12.23 6.86
C THR A 46 -1.35 13.01 6.81
N LEU A 47 -0.34 12.51 7.49
CA LEU A 47 1.02 13.04 7.50
C LEU A 47 1.91 12.20 6.59
N PHE A 48 2.78 12.87 5.85
CA PHE A 48 3.74 12.30 4.93
C PHE A 48 5.15 12.50 5.51
N ILE A 49 5.86 11.39 5.77
CA ILE A 49 7.12 11.40 6.52
C ILE A 49 8.24 10.77 5.68
N ARG A 50 9.38 11.47 5.56
CA ARG A 50 10.60 10.98 4.89
C ARG A 50 11.81 11.02 5.82
N SER A 51 12.56 9.92 5.86
CA SER A 51 13.92 9.85 6.42
C SER A 51 14.74 8.81 5.67
N ALA A 52 16.05 9.01 5.56
CA ALA A 52 16.96 8.01 4.99
C ALA A 52 17.28 6.86 5.95
N GLN A 53 17.07 7.07 7.26
CA GLN A 53 17.48 6.12 8.33
C GLN A 53 16.33 5.34 8.96
N ILE A 54 15.07 5.76 8.75
CA ILE A 54 13.89 5.02 9.19
C ILE A 54 13.52 4.03 8.07
N ARG A 55 13.69 2.73 8.31
CA ARG A 55 13.48 1.66 7.32
C ARG A 55 12.28 0.77 7.61
N SER A 56 11.66 0.93 8.79
CA SER A 56 10.54 0.12 9.26
C SER A 56 9.49 0.93 10.01
N ARG A 57 8.26 0.40 10.12
CA ARG A 57 7.21 0.96 11.00
C ARG A 57 7.70 1.06 12.45
N GLY A 58 8.44 0.05 12.91
CA GLY A 58 8.98 -0.02 14.27
C GLY A 58 9.93 1.13 14.59
N GLU A 59 10.86 1.46 13.70
CA GLU A 59 11.76 2.62 13.88
C GLU A 59 11.03 3.96 13.87
N LEU A 60 9.93 4.09 13.13
CA LEU A 60 9.11 5.31 13.17
C LEU A 60 8.39 5.43 14.51
N VAL A 61 7.62 4.40 14.91
CA VAL A 61 6.72 4.51 16.07
C VAL A 61 7.42 4.27 17.41
N ASN A 62 8.33 3.30 17.49
CA ASN A 62 9.09 2.98 18.71
C ASN A 62 10.47 3.64 18.76
N GLY A 63 10.94 4.21 17.64
CA GLY A 63 12.09 5.13 17.62
C GLY A 63 11.62 6.58 17.73
N LEU A 64 11.43 7.22 16.58
CA LEU A 64 11.21 8.67 16.48
C LEU A 64 10.02 9.19 17.31
N LEU A 65 8.83 8.62 17.15
CA LEU A 65 7.65 9.11 17.86
C LEU A 65 7.74 8.88 19.38
N ARG A 66 8.45 7.82 19.81
CA ARG A 66 8.71 7.54 21.22
C ARG A 66 9.69 8.55 21.84
N GLU A 67 10.72 8.93 21.08
CA GLU A 67 11.71 9.94 21.47
C GLU A 67 11.06 11.31 21.71
N HIS A 68 10.10 11.70 20.85
CA HIS A 68 9.35 12.94 20.98
C HIS A 68 7.99 12.81 21.70
N LYS A 69 7.73 11.69 22.40
CA LYS A 69 6.40 11.35 22.95
C LYS A 69 5.78 12.43 23.85
N GLU A 70 6.62 13.18 24.58
CA GLU A 70 6.19 14.19 25.54
C GLU A 70 5.80 15.50 24.86
N ALA A 71 6.61 16.00 23.93
CA ALA A 71 6.27 17.18 23.11
C ALA A 71 5.01 16.93 22.27
N LEU A 72 4.89 15.73 21.69
CA LEU A 72 3.69 15.29 20.98
C LEU A 72 2.48 15.10 21.91
N GLY A 73 2.69 14.83 23.20
CA GLY A 73 1.63 14.55 24.19
C GLY A 73 1.06 13.14 24.09
N ILE A 74 1.78 12.21 23.46
CA ILE A 74 1.35 10.83 23.15
C ILE A 74 1.91 9.80 24.14
N HIS A 75 2.37 10.22 25.32
CA HIS A 75 2.99 9.34 26.31
C HIS A 75 2.10 8.13 26.67
N SER A 76 0.78 8.34 26.78
CA SER A 76 -0.23 7.30 27.08
C SER A 76 -0.39 6.21 26.01
N TRP A 77 0.10 6.45 24.78
CA TRP A 77 0.12 5.48 23.69
C TRP A 77 1.23 4.43 23.86
N TYR A 78 2.16 4.64 24.80
CA TYR A 78 3.27 3.73 25.09
C TYR A 78 3.07 3.05 26.45
N ALA A 79 3.39 1.76 26.50
CA ALA A 79 3.52 0.99 27.74
C ALA A 79 4.96 0.49 27.86
N ALA A 80 5.38 0.09 29.06
CA ALA A 80 6.58 -0.73 29.21
C ALA A 80 6.35 -2.07 28.49
N GLY A 81 7.33 -2.53 27.71
CA GLY A 81 7.36 -3.91 27.26
C GLY A 81 7.53 -4.83 28.47
N ASP A 82 6.74 -5.91 28.51
CA ASP A 82 6.94 -7.04 29.42
C ASP A 82 8.07 -7.93 28.87
N ASP A 83 9.24 -7.32 28.69
CA ASP A 83 10.48 -8.01 28.42
C ASP A 83 10.85 -8.74 29.72
N GLY A 84 10.55 -10.04 29.80
CA GLY A 84 10.70 -10.87 31.02
C GLY A 84 12.15 -11.14 31.48
N ASP A 85 13.10 -10.32 31.03
CA ASP A 85 14.47 -10.19 31.52
C ASP A 85 14.65 -8.76 32.04
N GLY A 86 15.35 -8.57 33.16
CA GLY A 86 15.35 -7.33 33.95
C GLY A 86 16.02 -6.09 33.32
N THR A 87 16.19 -6.08 32.01
CA THR A 87 16.98 -5.11 31.24
C THR A 87 16.11 -3.98 30.69
N VAL A 88 16.07 -2.83 31.40
CA VAL A 88 15.59 -1.51 30.95
C VAL A 88 14.34 -1.57 30.04
N SER A 89 13.19 -1.93 30.62
CA SER A 89 11.92 -2.20 29.91
C SER A 89 11.65 -1.21 28.78
N ALA A 90 11.76 -1.68 27.54
CA ALA A 90 11.65 -0.82 26.38
C ALA A 90 10.21 -0.32 26.27
N MET A 91 9.98 1.00 26.31
CA MET A 91 8.64 1.51 26.05
C MET A 91 8.25 1.22 24.59
N LEU A 92 7.11 0.56 24.40
CA LEU A 92 6.59 0.15 23.09
C LEU A 92 5.21 0.76 22.87
N LEU A 93 4.91 1.12 21.63
CA LEU A 93 3.58 1.54 21.23
C LEU A 93 2.57 0.41 21.49
N ARG A 94 1.50 0.72 22.23
CA ARG A 94 0.43 -0.22 22.57
C ARG A 94 -0.32 -0.69 21.30
N PRO A 95 -0.92 -1.90 21.30
CA PRO A 95 -1.69 -2.40 20.17
C PRO A 95 -3.00 -1.63 19.94
N ASP A 96 -3.52 -0.94 20.98
CA ASP A 96 -4.71 -0.08 20.94
C ASP A 96 -4.38 1.41 20.81
N ALA A 97 -3.09 1.77 20.63
CA ALA A 97 -2.69 3.15 20.39
C ALA A 97 -3.35 3.69 19.10
N PRO A 98 -3.93 4.91 19.12
CA PRO A 98 -4.76 5.40 18.03
C PRO A 98 -3.92 6.02 16.90
N VAL A 99 -2.98 5.25 16.34
CA VAL A 99 -2.08 5.68 15.29
C VAL A 99 -1.85 4.58 14.24
N GLU A 100 -2.16 4.89 12.99
CA GLU A 100 -1.95 3.99 11.86
C GLU A 100 -0.82 4.48 10.97
N CYS A 101 0.02 3.55 10.51
CA CYS A 101 1.17 3.85 9.67
C CYS A 101 1.30 2.83 8.52
N VAL A 102 1.65 3.31 7.32
CA VAL A 102 1.99 2.50 6.15
C VAL A 102 3.33 2.96 5.56
N PHE A 103 4.20 2.02 5.21
CA PHE A 103 5.49 2.30 4.57
C PHE A 103 5.44 2.03 3.07
N VAL A 104 5.50 3.09 2.25
CA VAL A 104 5.38 3.00 0.79
C VAL A 104 6.75 2.80 0.15
N ARG A 105 7.29 1.58 0.30
CA ARG A 105 8.62 1.17 -0.23
C ARG A 105 8.72 1.20 -1.76
N ALA A 106 7.60 1.20 -2.48
CA ALA A 106 7.57 1.15 -3.95
C ALA A 106 7.86 2.50 -4.65
N SER A 107 7.92 3.60 -3.89
CA SER A 107 8.29 4.92 -4.41
C SER A 107 9.78 5.04 -4.72
N ARG A 108 10.15 5.83 -5.75
CA ARG A 108 11.54 6.24 -6.04
C ARG A 108 12.24 6.90 -4.83
N LYS A 109 11.47 7.51 -3.94
CA LYS A 109 11.89 7.96 -2.61
C LYS A 109 10.92 7.34 -1.60
N PRO A 110 11.29 6.27 -0.86
CA PRO A 110 10.43 5.66 0.14
C PRO A 110 9.96 6.68 1.19
N TYR A 111 8.72 6.51 1.65
CA TYR A 111 8.09 7.39 2.62
C TYR A 111 7.11 6.60 3.50
N PHE A 112 6.74 7.20 4.62
CA PHE A 112 5.66 6.71 5.48
C PHE A 112 4.45 7.63 5.33
N LEU A 113 3.25 7.04 5.34
CA LEU A 113 2.04 7.76 5.70
C LEU A 113 1.71 7.43 7.16
N LEU A 114 1.27 8.44 7.91
CA LEU A 114 0.90 8.36 9.32
C LEU A 114 -0.44 9.08 9.53
N GLU A 115 -1.39 8.44 10.21
CA GLU A 115 -2.68 9.01 10.61
C GLU A 115 -2.88 8.78 12.10
N CYS A 116 -3.33 9.81 12.83
CA CYS A 116 -3.96 9.61 14.14
C CYS A 116 -5.43 9.20 13.91
N THR A 117 -5.86 8.12 14.54
CA THR A 117 -7.18 7.51 14.32
C THR A 117 -8.30 8.11 15.16
N GLU A 118 -7.94 8.88 16.19
CA GLU A 118 -8.85 9.69 17.02
C GLU A 118 -9.64 10.70 16.19
N ASP A 119 -10.65 11.32 16.82
CA ASP A 119 -11.52 12.30 16.18
C ASP A 119 -10.75 13.52 15.63
N GLY A 120 -11.37 14.16 14.64
CA GLY A 120 -10.68 15.09 13.73
C GLY A 120 -10.00 16.30 14.39
N GLU A 121 -10.35 16.68 15.62
CA GLU A 121 -9.60 17.71 16.36
C GLU A 121 -8.31 17.18 16.98
N ALA A 122 -8.35 16.02 17.65
CA ALA A 122 -7.15 15.40 18.20
C ALA A 122 -6.17 14.98 17.09
N SER A 123 -6.72 14.46 15.98
CA SER A 123 -5.94 14.15 14.76
C SER A 123 -5.23 15.39 14.18
N LYS A 124 -5.88 16.57 14.18
CA LYS A 124 -5.25 17.86 13.80
C LYS A 124 -4.19 18.31 14.81
N ARG A 125 -4.52 18.34 16.10
CA ARG A 125 -3.59 18.77 17.17
C ARG A 125 -2.31 17.91 17.18
N PHE A 126 -2.43 16.61 16.92
CA PHE A 126 -1.28 15.72 16.74
C PHE A 126 -0.45 16.08 15.49
N ALA A 127 -1.12 16.31 14.35
CA ALA A 127 -0.47 16.69 13.10
C ALA A 127 0.26 18.03 13.19
N GLU A 128 -0.37 19.06 13.75
CA GLU A 128 0.19 20.38 14.01
C GLU A 128 1.43 20.31 14.90
N LYS A 129 1.39 19.51 15.98
CA LYS A 129 2.58 19.27 16.82
C LYS A 129 3.70 18.58 16.04
N LEU A 130 3.42 17.52 15.28
CA LEU A 130 4.45 16.77 14.57
C LEU A 130 5.08 17.57 13.42
N THR A 131 4.33 18.47 12.77
CA THR A 131 4.90 19.40 11.77
C THR A 131 5.59 20.62 12.41
N GLY A 132 5.15 21.03 13.60
CA GLY A 132 5.77 22.11 14.39
C GLY A 132 7.07 21.74 15.11
N LEU A 133 7.43 20.45 15.16
CA LEU A 133 8.75 20.01 15.61
C LEU A 133 9.82 20.35 14.56
N HIS A 134 10.29 21.59 14.58
CA HIS A 134 11.40 22.03 13.75
C HIS A 134 12.68 21.21 14.06
N ASN A 135 13.43 20.88 13.02
CA ASN A 135 14.72 20.18 13.09
C ASN A 135 14.67 18.76 13.72
N MET A 136 13.56 18.02 13.62
CA MET A 136 13.55 16.58 13.95
C MET A 136 14.68 15.84 13.21
N ALA A 137 15.51 15.12 13.96
CA ALA A 137 16.58 14.30 13.42
C ALA A 137 16.54 12.91 14.05
N TYR A 138 16.67 11.87 13.22
CA TYR A 138 16.74 10.48 13.65
C TYR A 138 18.12 9.92 13.33
N LYS A 139 18.83 9.40 14.34
CA LYS A 139 20.21 8.89 14.21
C LYS A 139 21.14 9.91 13.52
N GLY A 140 20.97 11.21 13.82
CA GLY A 140 21.74 12.32 13.22
C GLY A 140 21.33 12.76 11.82
N HIS A 141 20.28 12.18 11.21
CA HIS A 141 19.79 12.59 9.88
C HIS A 141 18.41 13.26 9.98
N PRO A 142 18.14 14.33 9.20
CA PRO A 142 16.86 15.04 9.27
C PRO A 142 15.68 14.14 8.88
N VAL A 143 14.56 14.37 9.56
CA VAL A 143 13.25 13.80 9.23
C VAL A 143 12.37 14.93 8.68
N TYR A 144 11.81 14.71 7.49
CA TYR A 144 10.87 15.65 6.88
C TYR A 144 9.45 15.19 7.17
N VAL A 145 8.64 16.05 7.78
CA VAL A 145 7.21 15.83 8.05
C VAL A 145 6.42 16.89 7.29
N GLU A 146 5.54 16.46 6.40
CA GLU A 146 4.65 17.31 5.60
C GLU A 146 3.20 16.83 5.79
N VAL A 147 2.22 17.73 5.66
CA VAL A 147 0.82 17.28 5.50
C VAL A 147 0.67 16.66 4.11
N ALA A 148 0.08 15.47 4.03
CA ALA A 148 -0.13 14.79 2.76
C ALA A 148 -1.15 15.54 1.88
N LYS A 149 -1.05 15.37 0.56
CA LYS A 149 -2.05 15.90 -0.38
C LYS A 149 -3.39 15.20 -0.17
N GLU A 150 -4.48 15.91 -0.40
CA GLU A 150 -5.83 15.33 -0.38
C GLU A 150 -5.92 14.10 -1.31
N GLY A 151 -6.65 13.08 -0.86
CA GLY A 151 -6.73 11.78 -1.54
C GLY A 151 -5.62 10.76 -1.19
N LEU A 152 -4.51 11.17 -0.56
CA LEU A 152 -3.57 10.22 0.06
C LEU A 152 -4.00 9.93 1.50
N THR A 153 -4.31 8.67 1.79
CA THR A 153 -4.61 8.17 3.15
C THR A 153 -3.87 6.85 3.42
N VAL A 154 -3.58 6.59 4.69
CA VAL A 154 -2.99 5.34 5.19
C VAL A 154 -3.90 4.16 4.88
N SER A 155 -5.21 4.32 5.06
CA SER A 155 -6.23 3.31 4.73
C SER A 155 -6.29 3.03 3.22
N GLY A 156 -6.25 4.07 2.39
CA GLY A 156 -6.25 3.96 0.93
C GLY A 156 -5.00 3.26 0.39
N GLU A 157 -3.81 3.64 0.85
CA GLU A 157 -2.57 2.95 0.49
C GLU A 157 -2.50 1.52 1.03
N ARG A 158 -2.99 1.24 2.25
CA ARG A 158 -3.06 -0.14 2.76
C ARG A 158 -3.89 -1.02 1.83
N ARG A 159 -5.09 -0.58 1.42
CA ARG A 159 -5.98 -1.32 0.51
C ARG A 159 -5.32 -1.59 -0.84
N LYS A 160 -4.57 -0.63 -1.40
CA LYS A 160 -3.80 -0.81 -2.66
C LYS A 160 -2.67 -1.84 -2.51
N LEU A 161 -1.91 -1.77 -1.40
CA LEU A 161 -0.81 -2.69 -1.12
C LEU A 161 -1.33 -4.12 -0.91
N GLU A 162 -2.44 -4.27 -0.18
CA GLU A 162 -3.14 -5.54 0.05
C GLU A 162 -3.64 -6.16 -1.25
N MET A 163 -4.38 -5.42 -2.09
CA MET A 163 -4.82 -5.91 -3.40
C MET A 163 -3.65 -6.39 -4.27
N ARG A 164 -2.55 -5.63 -4.30
CA ARG A 164 -1.35 -5.98 -5.06
C ARG A 164 -0.70 -7.27 -4.56
N ASP A 165 -0.60 -7.44 -3.24
CA ASP A 165 0.10 -8.59 -2.67
C ASP A 165 -0.79 -9.85 -2.63
N ALA A 166 -2.11 -9.70 -2.51
CA ALA A 166 -3.09 -10.74 -2.80
C ALA A 166 -3.04 -11.19 -4.28
N ALA A 167 -2.93 -10.25 -5.23
CA ALA A 167 -2.78 -10.59 -6.65
C ALA A 167 -1.48 -11.37 -6.94
N LYS A 168 -0.37 -11.02 -6.26
CA LYS A 168 0.87 -11.82 -6.31
C LYS A 168 0.64 -13.23 -5.80
N LEU A 169 0.06 -13.39 -4.60
CA LEU A 169 -0.23 -14.70 -4.01
C LEU A 169 -1.12 -15.54 -4.94
N ALA A 170 -2.16 -14.95 -5.54
CA ALA A 170 -3.00 -15.61 -6.53
C ALA A 170 -2.21 -16.06 -7.78
N SER A 171 -1.34 -15.21 -8.33
CA SER A 171 -0.47 -15.57 -9.46
C SER A 171 0.56 -16.67 -9.10
N THR A 172 1.07 -16.67 -7.87
CA THR A 172 1.99 -17.72 -7.36
C THR A 172 1.28 -19.04 -7.14
N ALA A 173 0.01 -19.02 -6.73
CA ALA A 173 -0.83 -20.22 -6.62
C ALA A 173 -1.24 -20.76 -8.00
N ALA A 174 -1.67 -19.89 -8.91
CA ALA A 174 -2.04 -20.27 -10.29
C ALA A 174 -0.85 -20.79 -11.10
N GLY A 175 0.38 -20.35 -10.80
CA GLY A 175 1.61 -20.91 -11.36
C GLY A 175 2.01 -22.29 -10.82
N LYS A 176 1.21 -22.90 -9.93
CA LYS A 176 1.56 -24.13 -9.20
C LYS A 176 0.69 -25.35 -9.58
N PHE A 177 0.43 -25.54 -10.88
CA PHE A 177 -0.12 -26.79 -11.40
C PHE A 177 0.94 -27.89 -11.47
N PRO A 178 0.68 -29.11 -10.93
CA PRO A 178 1.58 -30.25 -11.06
C PRO A 178 1.28 -31.10 -12.32
N ALA A 179 2.35 -31.48 -13.04
CA ALA A 179 2.39 -32.40 -14.19
C ALA A 179 1.62 -31.97 -15.46
N GLY A 180 2.16 -32.29 -16.65
CA GLY A 180 1.51 -31.92 -17.92
C GLY A 180 2.20 -32.29 -19.23
N SER A 181 3.49 -32.66 -19.24
CA SER A 181 4.13 -33.29 -20.40
C SER A 181 5.31 -34.16 -19.95
N ALA A 182 5.38 -35.40 -20.44
CA ALA A 182 6.35 -36.39 -19.99
C ALA A 182 7.18 -36.92 -21.17
N THR A 183 8.47 -36.58 -21.20
CA THR A 183 9.48 -37.23 -22.05
C THR A 183 10.68 -37.67 -21.21
N ALA A 184 10.57 -38.90 -20.71
CA ALA A 184 11.65 -39.81 -20.33
C ALA A 184 12.96 -39.24 -19.72
N ARG A 185 13.06 -39.28 -18.39
CA ARG A 185 14.29 -39.77 -17.72
C ARG A 185 13.95 -40.40 -16.36
N PRO A 186 14.38 -41.65 -16.06
CA PRO A 186 14.15 -42.24 -14.75
C PRO A 186 15.04 -41.56 -13.69
N PRO A 187 14.51 -41.25 -12.48
CA PRO A 187 15.33 -40.76 -11.38
C PRO A 187 16.14 -41.91 -10.76
N THR A 188 17.47 -41.77 -10.71
CA THR A 188 18.32 -42.68 -9.95
C THR A 188 18.06 -42.51 -8.45
N ALA A 189 17.55 -43.56 -7.81
CA ALA A 189 17.32 -43.58 -6.36
C ALA A 189 18.65 -43.47 -5.61
N THR A 190 18.89 -42.34 -4.95
CA THR A 190 20.04 -42.16 -4.05
C THR A 190 19.70 -42.75 -2.68
N THR A 191 19.96 -44.05 -2.51
CA THR A 191 19.77 -44.75 -1.24
C THR A 191 20.75 -44.21 -0.21
N PHE A 192 20.24 -43.45 0.76
CA PHE A 192 21.05 -42.94 1.87
C PHE A 192 21.43 -44.09 2.81
N VAL A 193 22.68 -44.56 2.72
CA VAL A 193 23.22 -45.60 3.60
C VAL A 193 23.83 -44.94 4.85
N PRO A 194 23.21 -45.05 6.04
CA PRO A 194 23.81 -44.53 7.26
C PRO A 194 25.10 -45.30 7.60
N ARG A 195 26.21 -44.58 7.80
CA ARG A 195 27.47 -45.17 8.26
C ARG A 195 27.29 -45.67 9.70
N VAL A 196 27.32 -46.99 9.89
CA VAL A 196 27.46 -47.61 11.21
C VAL A 196 28.81 -47.21 11.80
N LEU A 197 28.78 -46.47 12.91
CA LEU A 197 29.97 -46.23 13.72
C LEU A 197 30.38 -47.54 14.38
N ARG A 198 31.61 -48.01 14.11
CA ARG A 198 32.19 -49.12 14.86
C ARG A 198 32.73 -48.60 16.21
N PRO A 199 32.40 -49.24 17.34
CA PRO A 199 33.25 -49.19 18.53
C PRO A 199 34.66 -49.71 18.22
N ARG A 200 35.60 -49.47 19.13
CA ARG A 200 36.94 -50.08 19.09
C ARG A 200 36.89 -51.55 19.49
#